data_AF-A0A0F8YYS8-F1
#
_entry.id   AF-A0A0F8YYS8-F1
#
_cell.length_a   1.000
_cell.length_b   1.000
_cell.length_c   1.000
_cell.angle_alpha   90.00
_cell.angle_beta   90.00
_cell.angle_gamma   90.00
#
_symmetry.space_group_name_H-M   'P 1'
#
loop_
_entity.id
_entity.type
_entity.pdbx_description
1 polymer ?
#
loop_
_entity_poly.entity_id
_entity_poly.type
_entity_poly.pdbx_seq_one_letter_code
_entity_poly.pdbx_strand_id
1 'polypeptide(L)'
;STGARCRRAVAARGEKWGPLHTGVRATGSEAGTRRAATAGSAGPLTRRGLSPVSLPDGTSSTSALPEGIITVVRIDILTIFPDMFRGPFDESIVKRAVDSGLVSIHLHDIRRWAKDRHKTVDDYPFGGGPGMLMKPDVLFAATESVLGLAPQREPVILLTPIGRRLTDDTVVELGAKERLVLLCGHYEGFDARVHEQLAADEISIGDYVLSGGELAAMVLVDAVVRHIPGALGSPQSAAEESFAEGLLEAPHYTRPPHFRDWSVPEVLVSGNHQEVAKWRRRQNLLLTARRRPDLLASLELTAEEKEWLAPHLEEQ
;
A
#
# COMPACT_ATOMS: atom_id res chain seq x y z
N SER A 1 -39.47 -17.27 33.07
CA SER A 1 -38.85 -17.98 34.20
C SER A 1 -37.49 -18.50 33.76
N THR A 2 -36.44 -18.16 34.52
CA THR A 2 -35.09 -18.81 34.59
C THR A 2 -34.39 -19.07 33.25
N GLY A 3 -33.35 -18.36 32.80
CA GLY A 3 -32.27 -17.70 33.53
C GLY A 3 -31.09 -18.65 33.74
N ALA A 4 -30.03 -18.54 32.93
CA ALA A 4 -28.66 -18.89 33.32
C ALA A 4 -27.66 -18.22 32.37
N ARG A 5 -26.94 -17.23 32.90
CA ARG A 5 -25.74 -16.61 32.30
C ARG A 5 -24.61 -17.62 32.38
N CYS A 6 -23.80 -17.73 31.32
CA CYS A 6 -22.47 -18.33 31.44
C CYS A 6 -21.44 -17.28 31.00
N ARG A 7 -20.92 -16.56 32.00
CA ARG A 7 -19.70 -15.76 31.88
C ARG A 7 -18.54 -16.73 32.09
N ARG A 8 -17.62 -16.83 31.14
CA ARG A 8 -16.27 -17.35 31.42
C ARG A 8 -15.28 -16.20 31.33
N ALA A 9 -14.82 -15.81 32.52
CA ALA A 9 -13.64 -15.01 32.72
C ALA A 9 -12.42 -15.88 32.39
N VAL A 10 -11.53 -15.38 31.52
CA VAL A 10 -10.17 -15.88 31.44
C VAL A 10 -9.30 -14.88 32.20
N ALA A 11 -8.67 -15.40 33.25
CA ALA A 11 -7.80 -14.66 34.14
C ALA A 11 -6.53 -14.22 33.41
N ALA A 12 -6.38 -12.91 33.22
CA ALA A 12 -5.10 -12.31 32.88
C ALA A 12 -4.22 -12.30 34.15
N ARG A 13 -3.17 -13.12 34.16
CA ARG A 13 -2.10 -12.99 35.16
C ARG A 13 -1.28 -11.77 34.82
N GLY A 14 -1.25 -10.82 35.75
CA GLY A 14 -0.45 -9.62 35.66
C GLY A 14 1.01 -9.89 35.98
N GLU A 15 1.88 -9.22 35.23
CA GLU A 15 3.21 -8.86 35.70
C GLU A 15 3.35 -7.34 35.61
N LYS A 16 3.66 -6.76 36.77
CA LYS A 16 3.85 -5.34 37.02
C LYS A 16 5.19 -4.89 36.43
N TRP A 17 5.19 -3.82 35.64
CA TRP A 17 6.39 -3.03 35.36
C TRP A 17 6.21 -1.64 35.96
N GLY A 18 7.04 -1.32 36.96
CA GLY A 18 7.11 -0.01 37.60
C GLY A 18 7.98 1.00 36.81
N PRO A 19 7.92 2.29 37.15
CA PRO A 19 8.40 3.37 36.29
C PRO A 19 9.89 3.66 36.49
N LEU A 20 10.59 4.05 35.42
CA LEU A 20 11.91 4.66 35.50
C LEU A 20 11.88 6.08 34.91
N HIS A 21 12.02 7.01 35.84
CA HIS A 21 12.47 8.41 35.78
C HIS A 21 13.33 8.80 34.56
N THR A 22 12.88 9.78 33.76
CA THR A 22 13.27 11.21 33.77
C THR A 22 14.77 11.53 33.65
N GLY A 23 15.12 12.05 32.46
CA GLY A 23 15.88 13.29 32.33
C GLY A 23 17.37 13.20 32.02
N VAL A 24 17.77 13.58 30.79
CA VAL A 24 18.99 14.38 30.57
C VAL A 24 18.75 15.39 29.45
N ARG A 25 19.24 16.61 29.69
CA ARG A 25 19.12 17.84 28.92
C ARG A 25 20.01 17.89 27.67
N ALA A 26 19.57 18.79 26.78
CA ALA A 26 20.24 19.34 25.62
C ALA A 26 21.61 19.99 25.89
N THR A 27 22.48 19.91 24.87
CA THR A 27 23.55 20.88 24.54
C THR A 27 23.51 21.04 23.01
N GLY A 28 23.29 22.24 22.46
CA GLY A 28 24.33 23.22 22.12
C GLY A 28 24.81 22.96 20.68
N SER A 29 24.17 23.58 19.67
CA SER A 29 24.64 24.80 19.00
C SER A 29 25.99 24.64 18.30
N GLU A 30 25.99 24.65 16.97
CA GLU A 30 26.94 25.48 16.22
C GLU A 30 26.47 25.71 14.77
N ALA A 31 26.61 26.97 14.36
CA ALA A 31 26.20 27.52 13.08
C ALA A 31 27.33 27.40 12.06
N GLY A 32 27.01 26.98 10.83
CA GLY A 32 27.93 26.89 9.71
C GLY A 32 27.37 27.58 8.47
N THR A 33 27.86 28.78 8.22
CA THR A 33 27.72 29.71 7.10
C THR A 33 27.40 29.19 5.70
N ARG A 34 26.53 29.96 5.03
CA ARG A 34 26.19 29.99 3.59
C ARG A 34 27.42 30.16 2.70
N ARG A 35 27.37 29.58 1.49
CA ARG A 35 27.82 30.25 0.25
C ARG A 35 26.98 29.77 -0.94
N ALA A 36 26.31 30.74 -1.55
CA ALA A 36 25.66 30.64 -2.85
C ALA A 36 26.72 30.65 -3.96
N ALA A 37 26.51 29.87 -5.01
CA ALA A 37 27.17 30.05 -6.30
C ALA A 37 26.09 30.20 -7.37
N THR A 38 26.26 31.26 -8.13
CA THR A 38 25.35 31.87 -9.11
C THR A 38 25.30 31.12 -10.44
N ALA A 39 24.17 31.31 -11.10
CA ALA A 39 23.83 30.88 -12.44
C ALA A 39 24.82 31.36 -13.52
N GLY A 40 25.09 30.49 -14.49
CA GLY A 40 25.69 30.81 -15.78
C GLY A 40 24.72 30.45 -16.91
N SER A 41 24.17 31.47 -17.55
CA SER A 41 23.35 31.38 -18.77
C SER A 41 24.23 31.16 -20.01
N ALA A 42 23.82 30.26 -20.91
CA ALA A 42 24.25 30.29 -22.30
C ALA A 42 23.05 29.95 -23.20
N GLY A 43 22.77 30.88 -24.14
CA GLY A 43 21.64 30.87 -25.06
C GLY A 43 21.79 29.92 -26.26
N PRO A 44 20.90 30.05 -27.26
CA PRO A 44 20.40 28.94 -28.05
C PRO A 44 21.23 28.68 -29.31
N LEU A 45 21.39 27.41 -29.68
CA LEU A 45 21.86 27.02 -31.01
C LEU A 45 20.72 26.44 -31.84
N THR A 46 20.62 27.05 -33.01
CA THR A 46 19.60 26.95 -34.04
C THR A 46 19.53 25.59 -34.72
N ARG A 47 18.29 25.21 -35.07
CA ARG A 47 17.91 24.15 -36.00
C ARG A 47 18.71 24.18 -37.30
N ARG A 48 19.22 23.01 -37.72
CA ARG A 48 19.37 22.65 -39.13
C ARG A 48 18.61 21.35 -39.37
N GLY A 49 17.60 21.44 -40.25
CA GLY A 49 16.89 20.29 -40.77
C GLY A 49 17.65 19.65 -41.93
N LEU A 50 17.54 18.33 -42.04
CA LEU A 50 17.76 17.57 -43.26
C LEU A 50 16.68 16.47 -43.36
N SER A 51 15.91 16.63 -44.44
CA SER A 51 15.12 15.74 -45.31
C SER A 51 14.71 14.30 -44.90
N PRO A 52 13.55 13.82 -45.42
CA PRO A 52 12.91 12.59 -44.97
C PRO A 52 13.58 11.33 -45.53
N VAL A 53 13.73 10.32 -44.67
CA VAL A 53 14.13 8.97 -45.04
C VAL A 53 12.89 8.12 -45.23
N SER A 54 12.77 7.48 -46.39
CA SER A 54 11.68 6.58 -46.78
C SER A 54 11.64 5.32 -45.91
N LEU A 55 10.44 4.89 -45.50
CA LEU A 55 10.18 3.63 -44.81
C LEU A 55 9.91 2.50 -45.82
N PRO A 56 10.45 1.29 -45.64
CA PRO A 56 9.95 0.10 -46.33
C PRO A 56 8.76 -0.51 -45.57
N ASP A 57 7.82 -1.04 -46.36
CA ASP A 57 6.63 -1.76 -45.92
C ASP A 57 6.94 -3.05 -45.17
N GLY A 58 6.08 -3.33 -44.18
CA GLY A 58 5.63 -4.68 -43.84
C GLY A 58 6.57 -5.54 -43.01
N THR A 59 6.27 -5.67 -41.73
CA THR A 59 6.07 -6.98 -41.07
C THR A 59 5.52 -6.75 -39.67
N SER A 60 4.42 -7.44 -39.36
CA SER A 60 3.83 -7.55 -38.03
C SER A 60 4.83 -8.19 -37.09
N SER A 61 5.46 -7.40 -36.22
CA SER A 61 6.14 -7.90 -35.03
C SER A 61 5.37 -7.45 -33.81
N THR A 62 4.80 -8.40 -33.09
CA THR A 62 4.36 -8.25 -31.70
C THR A 62 5.56 -7.72 -30.91
N SER A 63 5.60 -6.41 -30.64
CA SER A 63 6.69 -5.81 -29.88
C SER A 63 6.49 -6.17 -28.41
N ALA A 64 7.12 -7.25 -27.97
CA ALA A 64 7.50 -7.36 -26.58
C ALA A 64 8.33 -6.10 -26.25
N LEU A 65 7.89 -5.35 -25.23
CA LEU A 65 8.60 -4.18 -24.76
C LEU A 65 10.02 -4.61 -24.37
N PRO A 66 11.07 -3.84 -24.74
CA PRO A 66 12.44 -4.18 -24.38
C PRO A 66 12.56 -4.24 -22.86
N GLU A 67 13.20 -5.30 -22.34
CA GLU A 67 13.62 -5.39 -20.95
C GLU A 67 14.47 -4.14 -20.63
N GLY A 68 13.96 -3.25 -19.77
CA GLY A 68 14.71 -2.13 -19.24
C GLY A 68 14.09 -0.74 -19.36
N ILE A 69 12.86 -0.57 -19.88
CA ILE A 69 12.12 0.69 -19.67
C ILE A 69 11.43 0.60 -18.32
N ILE A 70 12.04 1.17 -17.27
CA ILE A 70 11.34 1.41 -16.01
C ILE A 70 10.27 2.48 -16.30
N THR A 71 9.03 2.06 -16.46
CA THR A 71 7.90 2.98 -16.51
C THR A 71 7.66 3.49 -15.10
N VAL A 72 7.81 4.80 -14.91
CA VAL A 72 7.53 5.44 -13.62
C VAL A 72 6.04 5.31 -13.34
N VAL A 73 5.67 4.65 -12.25
CA VAL A 73 4.26 4.55 -11.84
C VAL A 73 3.81 5.93 -11.36
N ARG A 74 2.67 6.42 -11.86
CA ARG A 74 2.08 7.68 -11.42
C ARG A 74 0.89 7.45 -10.49
N ILE A 75 0.86 8.10 -9.34
CA ILE A 75 -0.26 8.02 -8.40
C ILE A 75 -0.77 9.43 -8.13
N ASP A 76 -1.99 9.72 -8.56
CA ASP A 76 -2.69 10.95 -8.24
C ASP A 76 -3.67 10.70 -7.09
N ILE A 77 -3.61 11.49 -6.03
CA ILE A 77 -4.49 11.35 -4.86
C ILE A 77 -5.30 12.63 -4.72
N LEU A 78 -6.61 12.49 -4.87
CA LEU A 78 -7.58 13.55 -4.65
C LEU A 78 -8.09 13.47 -3.22
N THR A 79 -7.87 14.52 -2.45
CA THR A 79 -8.18 14.58 -1.02
C THR A 79 -8.52 16.01 -0.61
N ILE A 80 -9.17 16.16 0.54
CA ILE A 80 -9.35 17.45 1.21
C ILE A 80 -8.31 17.65 2.34
N PHE A 81 -7.36 16.74 2.52
CA PHE A 81 -6.30 16.85 3.53
C PHE A 81 -4.93 16.42 2.96
N PRO A 82 -4.39 17.15 1.97
CA PRO A 82 -3.10 16.80 1.36
C PRO A 82 -1.95 16.76 2.38
N ASP A 83 -2.00 17.59 3.43
CA ASP A 83 -0.94 17.62 4.44
C ASP A 83 -0.87 16.35 5.31
N MET A 84 -1.91 15.50 5.33
CA MET A 84 -1.88 14.22 6.05
C MET A 84 -0.87 13.23 5.45
N PHE A 85 -0.51 13.40 4.18
CA PHE A 85 0.43 12.52 3.48
C PHE A 85 1.89 12.87 3.76
N ARG A 86 2.16 14.01 4.43
CA ARG A 86 3.50 14.34 4.92
C ARG A 86 3.91 13.40 6.03
N GLY A 87 5.13 12.88 5.96
CA GLY A 87 5.60 11.80 6.84
C GLY A 87 5.47 10.44 6.18
N PRO A 88 4.26 9.84 6.01
CA PRO A 88 4.10 8.54 5.38
C PRO A 88 4.76 8.42 4.00
N PHE A 89 4.74 9.49 3.19
CA PHE A 89 5.41 9.50 1.88
C PHE A 89 6.81 10.11 1.88
N ASP A 90 7.20 10.76 2.98
CA ASP A 90 8.49 11.41 3.12
C ASP A 90 9.54 10.51 3.79
N GLU A 91 9.14 9.31 4.21
CA GLU A 91 9.98 8.37 4.96
C GLU A 91 10.01 6.96 4.34
N SER A 92 10.94 6.14 4.83
CA SER A 92 11.00 4.70 4.55
C SER A 92 11.03 4.33 3.05
N ILE A 93 10.35 3.25 2.65
CA ILE A 93 10.38 2.69 1.29
C ILE A 93 9.72 3.61 0.26
N VAL A 94 8.61 4.27 0.61
CA VAL A 94 7.90 5.17 -0.30
C VAL A 94 8.81 6.32 -0.71
N LYS A 95 9.49 6.95 0.26
CA LYS A 95 10.49 7.99 -0.03
C LYS A 95 11.58 7.50 -0.97
N ARG A 96 12.17 6.33 -0.70
CA ARG A 96 13.23 5.78 -1.55
C ARG A 96 12.76 5.49 -2.97
N ALA A 97 11.53 5.03 -3.13
CA ALA A 97 10.95 4.76 -4.45
C ALA A 97 10.71 6.07 -5.22
N VAL A 98 10.24 7.12 -4.55
CA VAL A 98 10.10 8.47 -5.13
C VAL A 98 11.46 9.05 -5.52
N ASP A 99 12.44 9.04 -4.60
CA ASP A 99 13.79 9.57 -4.84
C ASP A 99 14.50 8.83 -5.99
N SER A 100 14.25 7.52 -6.14
CA SER A 100 14.79 6.68 -7.22
C SER A 100 14.02 6.80 -8.53
N GLY A 101 12.95 7.61 -8.56
CA GLY A 101 12.12 7.80 -9.75
C GLY A 101 11.32 6.57 -10.17
N LEU A 102 11.07 5.61 -9.27
CA LEU A 102 10.24 4.43 -9.54
C LEU A 102 8.74 4.76 -9.50
N VAL A 103 8.38 5.73 -8.67
CA VAL A 103 7.00 6.20 -8.50
C VAL A 103 6.97 7.73 -8.41
N SER A 104 5.93 8.34 -8.94
CA SER A 104 5.61 9.76 -8.80
C SER A 104 4.25 9.90 -8.12
N ILE A 105 4.21 10.61 -6.99
CA ILE A 105 3.00 10.79 -6.19
C ILE A 105 2.58 12.26 -6.25
N HIS A 106 1.32 12.51 -6.61
CA HIS A 106 0.76 13.85 -6.77
C HIS A 106 -0.47 14.01 -5.89
N LEU A 107 -0.42 15.01 -5.00
CA LEU A 107 -1.52 15.33 -4.09
C LEU A 107 -2.34 16.50 -4.63
N HIS A 108 -3.65 16.30 -4.72
CA HIS A 108 -4.60 17.27 -5.28
C HIS A 108 -5.65 17.64 -4.23
N ASP A 109 -5.62 18.90 -3.78
CA ASP A 109 -6.65 19.43 -2.88
C ASP A 109 -7.95 19.68 -3.65
N ILE A 110 -8.96 18.83 -3.43
CA ILE A 110 -10.27 18.87 -4.08
C ILE A 110 -10.92 20.25 -3.93
N ARG A 111 -10.64 20.98 -2.84
CA ARG A 111 -11.18 22.32 -2.59
C ARG A 111 -10.81 23.35 -3.66
N ARG A 112 -9.82 23.07 -4.51
CA ARG A 112 -9.44 23.94 -5.64
C ARG A 112 -10.48 23.99 -6.76
N TRP A 113 -11.36 22.99 -6.85
CA TRP A 113 -12.42 22.90 -7.85
C TRP A 113 -13.80 23.30 -7.31
N ALA A 114 -13.87 23.72 -6.04
CA ALA A 114 -15.08 24.29 -5.47
C ALA A 114 -15.38 25.66 -6.11
N LYS A 115 -16.66 25.93 -6.36
CA LYS A 115 -17.13 27.11 -7.11
C LYS A 115 -17.36 28.34 -6.24
N ASP A 116 -17.49 28.16 -4.93
CA ASP A 116 -17.77 29.22 -3.98
C ASP A 116 -16.52 29.69 -3.21
N ARG A 117 -16.60 30.89 -2.64
CA ARG A 117 -15.48 31.51 -1.90
C ARG A 117 -15.06 30.74 -0.65
N HIS A 118 -15.95 29.92 -0.07
CA HIS A 118 -15.67 29.12 1.12
C HIS A 118 -15.05 27.76 0.78
N LYS A 119 -14.90 27.47 -0.52
CA LYS A 119 -14.38 26.21 -1.05
C LYS A 119 -15.16 24.99 -0.55
N THR A 120 -16.48 25.07 -0.66
CA THR A 120 -17.40 24.04 -0.17
C THR A 120 -17.32 22.81 -1.06
N VAL A 121 -17.12 21.64 -0.46
CA VAL A 121 -16.93 20.36 -1.17
C VAL A 121 -17.97 19.31 -0.78
N ASP A 122 -18.89 19.68 0.11
CA ASP A 122 -19.90 18.81 0.68
C ASP A 122 -21.26 19.52 0.75
N ASP A 123 -22.33 18.74 0.83
CA ASP A 123 -23.70 19.23 0.97
C ASP A 123 -24.57 18.21 1.72
N TYR A 124 -25.77 18.63 2.14
CA TYR A 124 -26.70 17.76 2.84
C TYR A 124 -27.24 16.65 1.91
N PRO A 125 -27.44 15.42 2.42
CA PRO A 125 -28.04 14.35 1.64
C PRO A 125 -29.52 14.64 1.34
N PHE A 126 -29.95 14.35 0.11
CA PHE A 126 -31.37 14.30 -0.21
C PHE A 126 -32.06 13.17 0.57
N GLY A 127 -33.30 13.38 0.98
CA GLY A 127 -34.04 12.44 1.84
C GLY A 127 -33.83 12.68 3.35
N GLY A 128 -32.94 13.60 3.72
CA GLY A 128 -32.60 13.88 5.12
C GLY A 128 -31.65 12.82 5.69
N GLY A 129 -31.32 12.98 6.97
CA GLY A 129 -30.32 12.16 7.67
C GLY A 129 -29.18 13.03 8.22
N PRO A 130 -28.38 12.48 9.16
CA PRO A 130 -27.20 13.16 9.66
C PRO A 130 -26.09 13.20 8.62
N GLY A 131 -25.12 14.10 8.83
CA GLY A 131 -23.89 14.15 8.03
C GLY A 131 -24.02 14.92 6.72
N MET A 132 -22.97 14.83 5.91
CA MET A 132 -22.81 15.52 4.64
C MET A 132 -22.27 14.53 3.60
N LEU A 133 -22.59 14.74 2.33
CA LEU A 133 -22.02 13.99 1.21
C LEU A 133 -21.12 14.89 0.39
N MET A 134 -20.03 14.33 -0.13
CA MET A 134 -19.16 15.07 -1.04
C MET A 134 -19.89 15.41 -2.35
N LYS A 135 -19.74 16.65 -2.80
CA LYS A 135 -20.46 17.20 -3.95
C LYS A 135 -19.96 16.59 -5.26
N PRO A 136 -20.85 16.01 -6.08
CA PRO A 136 -20.42 15.38 -7.32
C PRO A 136 -19.85 16.40 -8.31
N ASP A 137 -20.41 17.61 -8.40
CA ASP A 137 -19.93 18.59 -9.37
C ASP A 137 -18.49 19.05 -9.11
N VAL A 138 -18.05 19.05 -7.84
CA VAL A 138 -16.65 19.34 -7.46
C VAL A 138 -15.76 18.14 -7.73
N LEU A 139 -16.21 16.93 -7.39
CA LEU A 139 -15.42 15.70 -7.58
C LEU A 139 -15.19 15.36 -9.05
N PHE A 140 -16.20 15.52 -9.90
CA PHE A 140 -16.05 15.34 -11.35
C PHE A 140 -15.07 16.36 -11.92
N ALA A 141 -15.25 17.65 -11.61
CA ALA A 141 -14.35 18.69 -12.10
C ALA A 141 -12.88 18.46 -11.66
N ALA A 142 -12.68 18.03 -10.41
CA ALA A 142 -11.35 17.72 -9.90
C ALA A 142 -10.74 16.51 -10.61
N THR A 143 -11.51 15.43 -10.74
CA THR A 143 -11.03 14.18 -11.33
C THR A 143 -10.75 14.34 -12.83
N GLU A 144 -11.65 14.94 -13.59
CA GLU A 144 -11.46 15.22 -15.02
C GLU A 144 -10.24 16.12 -15.26
N SER A 145 -10.05 17.14 -14.43
CA SER A 145 -8.88 18.02 -14.51
C SER A 145 -7.58 17.27 -14.25
N VAL A 146 -7.57 16.33 -13.29
CA VAL A 146 -6.40 15.51 -12.97
C VAL A 146 -6.14 14.51 -14.07
N LEU A 147 -7.17 13.84 -14.60
CA LEU A 147 -7.05 12.91 -15.72
C LEU A 147 -6.40 13.60 -16.92
N GLY A 148 -6.80 14.83 -17.24
CA GLY A 148 -6.21 15.63 -18.31
C GLY A 148 -4.72 15.98 -18.17
N LEU A 149 -4.08 15.72 -17.01
CA LEU A 149 -2.65 15.99 -16.79
C LEU A 149 -1.73 14.94 -17.42
N ALA A 150 -2.24 13.75 -17.74
CA ALA A 150 -1.42 12.67 -18.27
C ALA A 150 -2.25 11.73 -19.17
N PRO A 151 -1.67 11.18 -20.26
CA PRO A 151 -2.40 10.38 -21.24
C PRO A 151 -2.48 8.87 -20.93
N GLN A 152 -1.90 8.42 -19.81
CA GLN A 152 -1.89 7.01 -19.40
C GLN A 152 -3.33 6.47 -19.22
N ARG A 153 -3.48 5.16 -19.05
CA ARG A 153 -4.79 4.56 -18.73
C ARG A 153 -4.95 4.47 -17.22
N GLU A 154 -5.94 5.15 -16.66
CA GLU A 154 -6.18 5.18 -15.22
C GLU A 154 -7.46 4.44 -14.83
N PRO A 155 -7.43 3.57 -13.81
CA PRO A 155 -8.60 3.39 -12.99
C PRO A 155 -8.71 4.58 -12.02
N VAL A 156 -9.88 5.20 -12.01
CA VAL A 156 -10.30 6.07 -10.91
C VAL A 156 -10.85 5.16 -9.81
N ILE A 157 -10.19 5.15 -8.65
CA ILE A 157 -10.48 4.25 -7.54
C ILE A 157 -11.08 5.06 -6.40
N LEU A 158 -12.30 4.70 -5.98
CA LEU A 158 -12.89 5.24 -4.77
C LEU A 158 -12.43 4.44 -3.56
N LEU A 159 -11.95 5.13 -2.53
CA LEU A 159 -11.59 4.51 -1.25
C LEU A 159 -12.81 4.56 -0.33
N THR A 160 -13.48 3.41 -0.18
CA THR A 160 -14.80 3.32 0.44
C THR A 160 -15.02 1.93 1.07
N PRO A 161 -15.70 1.83 2.22
CA PRO A 161 -15.94 0.55 2.89
C PRO A 161 -16.86 -0.41 2.11
N ILE A 162 -17.63 0.09 1.13
CA ILE A 162 -18.50 -0.75 0.27
C ILE A 162 -17.74 -1.42 -0.89
N GLY A 163 -16.49 -1.02 -1.12
CA GLY A 163 -15.66 -1.55 -2.18
C GLY A 163 -15.20 -2.98 -1.92
N ARG A 164 -14.59 -3.62 -2.93
CA ARG A 164 -13.94 -4.92 -2.73
C ARG A 164 -12.79 -4.77 -1.75
N ARG A 165 -12.55 -5.80 -0.96
CA ARG A 165 -11.51 -5.80 0.07
C ARG A 165 -10.13 -5.79 -0.58
N LEU A 166 -9.22 -4.95 -0.07
CA LEU A 166 -7.82 -4.93 -0.45
C LEU A 166 -7.16 -6.26 -0.03
N THR A 167 -6.65 -6.98 -1.03
CA THR A 167 -5.89 -8.23 -0.90
C THR A 167 -4.52 -8.08 -1.58
N ASP A 168 -3.61 -9.02 -1.32
CA ASP A 168 -2.32 -9.08 -2.03
C ASP A 168 -2.51 -9.14 -3.56
N ASP A 169 -3.44 -9.99 -4.03
CA ASP A 169 -3.81 -10.05 -5.46
C ASP A 169 -4.25 -8.69 -6.01
N THR A 170 -5.04 -7.93 -5.23
CA THR A 170 -5.47 -6.58 -5.63
C THR A 170 -4.29 -5.62 -5.68
N VAL A 171 -3.33 -5.72 -4.76
CA VAL A 171 -2.10 -4.92 -4.76
C VAL A 171 -1.25 -5.23 -6.00
N VAL A 172 -1.08 -6.51 -6.33
CA VAL A 172 -0.36 -6.95 -7.54
C VAL A 172 -1.05 -6.44 -8.81
N GLU A 173 -2.39 -6.57 -8.87
CA GLU A 173 -3.20 -6.09 -9.98
C GLU A 173 -3.05 -4.58 -10.22
N LEU A 174 -3.09 -3.79 -9.13
CA LEU A 174 -2.97 -2.34 -9.18
C LEU A 174 -1.53 -1.88 -9.42
N GLY A 175 -0.54 -2.62 -8.91
CA GLY A 175 0.89 -2.34 -9.15
C GLY A 175 1.34 -2.56 -10.59
N ALA A 176 0.57 -3.33 -11.38
CA ALA A 176 0.80 -3.48 -12.81
C ALA A 176 0.29 -2.29 -13.66
N LYS A 177 -0.40 -1.31 -13.05
CA LYS A 177 -0.91 -0.13 -13.76
C LYS A 177 0.16 0.95 -13.87
N GLU A 178 0.21 1.63 -15.02
CA GLU A 178 1.11 2.79 -15.21
C GLU A 178 0.68 4.00 -14.39
N ARG A 179 -0.63 4.12 -14.12
CA ARG A 179 -1.20 5.23 -13.37
C ARG A 179 -2.41 4.80 -12.53
N LEU A 180 -2.50 5.35 -11.33
CA LEU A 180 -3.63 5.20 -10.40
C LEU A 180 -4.17 6.59 -10.02
N VAL A 181 -5.49 6.73 -9.96
CA VAL A 181 -6.16 7.94 -9.46
C VAL A 181 -7.01 7.56 -8.27
N LEU A 182 -6.65 8.00 -7.06
CA LEU A 182 -7.30 7.63 -5.81
C LEU A 182 -8.15 8.78 -5.29
N LEU A 183 -9.45 8.56 -5.08
CA LEU A 183 -10.33 9.52 -4.44
C LEU A 183 -10.54 9.15 -2.97
N CYS A 184 -10.10 10.05 -2.09
CA CYS A 184 -10.34 9.95 -0.66
C CYS A 184 -11.73 10.47 -0.33
N GLY A 185 -12.63 9.58 0.12
CA GLY A 185 -13.94 9.97 0.63
C GLY A 185 -13.81 10.66 2.00
N HIS A 186 -14.80 11.46 2.36
CA HIS A 186 -14.95 12.04 3.69
C HIS A 186 -16.44 12.17 4.03
N TYR A 187 -16.74 12.51 5.28
CA TYR A 187 -18.11 12.66 5.78
C TYR A 187 -18.89 11.33 5.67
N GLU A 188 -20.11 11.32 5.12
CA GLU A 188 -20.87 10.09 4.85
C GLU A 188 -20.41 9.40 3.55
N GLY A 189 -19.44 9.97 2.84
CA GLY A 189 -18.87 9.42 1.61
C GLY A 189 -19.26 10.23 0.36
N PHE A 190 -19.50 9.53 -0.73
CA PHE A 190 -19.72 10.13 -2.04
C PHE A 190 -21.21 10.12 -2.41
N ASP A 191 -21.61 11.07 -3.24
CA ASP A 191 -22.87 10.99 -3.96
C ASP A 191 -22.91 9.72 -4.84
N ALA A 192 -24.05 9.02 -4.88
CA ALA A 192 -24.23 7.77 -5.64
C ALA A 192 -23.79 7.88 -7.11
N ARG A 193 -23.95 9.05 -7.75
CA ARG A 193 -23.53 9.25 -9.14
C ARG A 193 -22.01 9.20 -9.32
N VAL A 194 -21.23 9.47 -8.28
CA VAL A 194 -19.77 9.33 -8.30
C VAL A 194 -19.39 7.86 -8.37
N HIS A 195 -20.07 7.02 -7.58
CA HIS A 195 -19.92 5.56 -7.64
C HIS A 195 -20.28 5.03 -9.04
N GLU A 196 -21.42 5.46 -9.58
CA GLU A 196 -21.96 4.90 -10.83
C GLU A 196 -21.23 5.35 -12.11
N GLN A 197 -20.67 6.56 -12.11
CA GLN A 197 -20.22 7.20 -13.36
C GLN A 197 -18.73 7.57 -13.36
N LEU A 198 -18.12 7.71 -12.18
CA LEU A 198 -16.73 8.14 -12.06
C LEU A 198 -15.80 6.99 -11.63
N ALA A 199 -16.28 6.08 -10.79
CA ALA A 199 -15.49 4.96 -10.30
C ALA A 199 -15.24 3.92 -11.38
N ALA A 200 -13.98 3.56 -11.59
CA ALA A 200 -13.58 2.37 -12.31
C ALA A 200 -13.47 1.15 -11.38
N ASP A 201 -13.14 1.40 -10.10
CA ASP A 201 -13.08 0.40 -9.04
C ASP A 201 -13.34 1.06 -7.67
N GLU A 202 -13.66 0.25 -6.68
CA GLU A 202 -13.91 0.67 -5.31
C GLU A 202 -13.16 -0.25 -4.36
N ILE A 203 -12.30 0.31 -3.50
CA ILE A 203 -11.44 -0.46 -2.61
C ILE A 203 -11.74 -0.13 -1.15
N SER A 204 -11.95 -1.19 -0.37
CA SER A 204 -12.04 -1.17 1.10
C SER A 204 -10.79 -1.78 1.72
N ILE A 205 -10.20 -1.14 2.73
CA ILE A 205 -9.05 -1.70 3.48
C ILE A 205 -9.48 -2.62 4.65
N GLY A 206 -10.79 -2.83 4.83
CA GLY A 206 -11.34 -3.82 5.75
C GLY A 206 -12.70 -3.44 6.32
N ASP A 207 -13.25 -4.35 7.12
CA ASP A 207 -14.62 -4.29 7.63
C ASP A 207 -14.71 -3.39 8.88
N TYR A 208 -14.37 -2.10 8.70
CA TYR A 208 -14.42 -1.06 9.72
C TYR A 208 -14.57 0.31 9.04
N VAL A 209 -14.95 1.33 9.82
CA VAL A 209 -15.19 2.69 9.31
C VAL A 209 -14.10 3.64 9.79
N LEU A 210 -13.57 4.44 8.86
CA LEU A 210 -12.63 5.53 9.12
C LEU A 210 -13.30 6.87 8.84
N SER A 211 -12.72 7.96 9.33
CA SER A 211 -13.25 9.31 9.10
C SER A 211 -13.06 9.82 7.66
N GLY A 212 -12.14 9.22 6.92
CA GLY A 212 -11.84 9.58 5.54
C GLY A 212 -10.95 8.53 4.85
N GLY A 213 -10.83 8.66 3.54
CA GLY A 213 -10.10 7.75 2.68
C GLY A 213 -8.57 7.93 2.73
N GLU A 214 -8.04 8.95 3.39
CA GLU A 214 -6.61 9.29 3.37
C GLU A 214 -5.73 8.15 3.91
N LEU A 215 -6.15 7.51 5.02
CA LEU A 215 -5.42 6.36 5.57
C LEU A 215 -5.50 5.14 4.65
N ALA A 216 -6.65 4.92 4.00
CA ALA A 216 -6.81 3.87 3.01
C ALA A 216 -5.90 4.10 1.79
N ALA A 217 -5.75 5.36 1.36
CA ALA A 217 -4.84 5.74 0.29
C ALA A 217 -3.40 5.45 0.68
N MET A 218 -2.99 5.82 1.91
CA MET A 218 -1.63 5.54 2.40
C MET A 218 -1.34 4.05 2.45
N VAL A 219 -2.26 3.23 2.97
CA VAL A 219 -2.12 1.77 3.01
C VAL A 219 -2.00 1.19 1.61
N LEU A 220 -2.89 1.59 0.70
CA LEU A 220 -2.88 1.11 -0.68
C LEU A 220 -1.59 1.50 -1.41
N VAL A 221 -1.17 2.75 -1.28
CA VAL A 221 0.05 3.26 -1.93
C VAL A 221 1.30 2.59 -1.37
N ASP A 222 1.41 2.42 -0.05
CA ASP A 222 2.54 1.71 0.55
C ASP A 222 2.62 0.27 0.02
N ALA A 223 1.49 -0.45 0.03
CA ALA A 223 1.43 -1.81 -0.51
C ALA A 223 1.83 -1.85 -1.98
N VAL A 224 1.22 -1.03 -2.85
CA VAL A 224 1.54 -0.99 -4.29
C VAL A 224 3.01 -0.66 -4.54
N VAL A 225 3.56 0.33 -3.85
CA VAL A 225 4.96 0.75 -4.03
C VAL A 225 5.93 -0.38 -3.71
N ARG A 226 5.63 -1.24 -2.72
CA ARG A 226 6.48 -2.40 -2.38
C ARG A 226 6.59 -3.40 -3.54
N HIS A 227 5.57 -3.53 -4.38
CA HIS A 227 5.57 -4.44 -5.53
C HIS A 227 6.20 -3.84 -6.80
N ILE A 228 6.53 -2.55 -6.81
CA ILE A 228 7.22 -1.93 -7.96
C ILE A 228 8.65 -2.50 -8.06
N PRO A 229 9.06 -3.06 -9.21
CA PRO A 229 10.41 -3.57 -9.40
C PRO A 229 11.48 -2.51 -9.05
N GLY A 230 12.39 -2.87 -8.14
CA GLY A 230 13.45 -1.98 -7.64
C GLY A 230 13.11 -1.23 -6.35
N ALA A 231 11.85 -1.26 -5.87
CA ALA A 231 11.50 -0.62 -4.59
C ALA A 231 12.03 -1.42 -3.38
N LEU A 232 11.98 -2.75 -3.47
CA LEU A 232 12.61 -3.66 -2.51
C LEU A 232 14.06 -3.95 -2.89
N GLY A 233 14.94 -3.98 -1.89
CA GLY A 233 16.38 -4.20 -2.10
C GLY A 233 16.75 -5.62 -2.55
N SER A 234 15.86 -6.60 -2.35
CA SER A 234 16.02 -7.97 -2.85
C SER A 234 14.69 -8.49 -3.40
N PRO A 235 14.63 -8.90 -4.68
CA PRO A 235 13.43 -9.50 -5.30
C PRO A 235 12.90 -10.74 -4.56
N GLN A 236 13.78 -11.50 -3.89
CA GLN A 236 13.38 -12.68 -3.12
C GLN A 236 12.51 -12.34 -1.91
N SER A 237 12.63 -11.12 -1.37
CA SER A 237 11.87 -10.72 -0.17
C SER A 237 10.37 -10.74 -0.44
N ALA A 238 9.93 -10.24 -1.60
CA ALA A 238 8.50 -10.20 -1.95
C ALA A 238 7.90 -11.60 -2.12
N ALA A 239 8.69 -12.58 -2.58
CA ALA A 239 8.22 -13.95 -2.80
C ALA A 239 8.10 -14.75 -1.50
N GLU A 240 8.82 -14.37 -0.43
CA GLU A 240 8.81 -15.06 0.86
C GLU A 240 7.87 -14.42 1.89
N GLU A 241 7.20 -13.32 1.53
CA GLU A 241 6.29 -12.59 2.40
C GLU A 241 4.95 -13.30 2.62
N SER A 242 4.23 -12.87 3.66
CA SER A 242 2.87 -13.35 3.90
C SER A 242 1.97 -13.04 2.70
N PHE A 243 1.09 -13.98 2.38
CA PHE A 243 0.10 -13.96 1.29
C PHE A 243 0.62 -14.20 -0.13
N ALA A 244 1.93 -14.08 -0.39
CA ALA A 244 2.50 -14.28 -1.74
C ALA A 244 2.19 -15.67 -2.34
N GLU A 245 2.20 -16.71 -1.49
CA GLU A 245 1.79 -18.08 -1.88
C GLU A 245 0.51 -18.51 -1.14
N GLY A 246 -0.33 -17.55 -0.73
CA GLY A 246 -1.53 -17.83 0.08
C GLY A 246 -1.23 -18.33 1.50
N LEU A 247 0.01 -18.20 1.99
CA LEU A 247 0.41 -18.62 3.33
C LEU A 247 0.92 -17.45 4.18
N LEU A 248 0.84 -17.58 5.49
CA LEU A 248 1.54 -16.70 6.42
C LEU A 248 3.04 -17.05 6.48
N GLU A 249 3.87 -16.03 6.69
CA GLU A 249 5.33 -16.16 6.75
C GLU A 249 5.79 -16.88 8.05
N ALA A 250 6.86 -17.67 7.93
CA ALA A 250 7.49 -18.38 9.04
C ALA A 250 7.99 -17.41 10.12
N PRO A 251 8.08 -17.86 11.38
CA PRO A 251 8.66 -17.04 12.44
C PRO A 251 10.15 -16.76 12.15
N HIS A 252 10.52 -15.49 12.26
CA HIS A 252 11.88 -15.02 12.12
C HIS A 252 12.62 -14.99 13.45
N TYR A 253 13.91 -15.30 13.38
CA TYR A 253 14.82 -15.24 14.51
C TYR A 253 16.05 -14.43 14.10
N THR A 254 16.56 -13.63 15.02
CA THR A 254 17.79 -12.85 14.83
C THR A 254 18.72 -13.01 16.02
N ARG A 255 19.91 -12.44 15.92
CA ARG A 255 20.91 -12.48 17.00
C ARG A 255 20.39 -11.72 18.23
N PRO A 256 20.71 -12.17 19.46
CA PRO A 256 21.55 -13.32 19.82
C PRO A 256 20.82 -14.68 19.74
N PRO A 257 21.55 -15.81 19.58
CA PRO A 257 20.95 -17.15 19.46
C PRO A 257 20.26 -17.66 20.73
N HIS A 258 20.65 -17.14 21.90
CA HIS A 258 19.98 -17.35 23.16
C HIS A 258 19.58 -15.99 23.74
N PHE A 259 18.31 -15.82 24.07
CA PHE A 259 17.79 -14.64 24.73
C PHE A 259 16.96 -15.09 25.94
N ARG A 260 17.50 -14.89 27.15
CA ARG A 260 16.96 -15.48 28.38
C ARG A 260 16.95 -17.01 28.28
N ASP A 261 15.84 -17.66 28.63
CA ASP A 261 15.65 -19.12 28.53
C ASP A 261 15.10 -19.55 27.15
N TRP A 262 15.14 -18.67 26.14
CA TRP A 262 14.65 -18.95 24.79
C TRP A 262 15.81 -19.11 23.82
N SER A 263 15.79 -20.20 23.06
CA SER A 263 16.81 -20.52 22.07
C SER A 263 16.21 -20.46 20.67
N VAL A 264 17.01 -20.00 19.71
CA VAL A 264 16.70 -20.15 18.28
C VAL A 264 16.65 -21.65 17.94
N PRO A 265 15.68 -22.11 17.12
CA PRO A 265 15.63 -23.49 16.66
C PRO A 265 16.97 -23.96 16.06
N GLU A 266 17.46 -25.13 16.49
CA GLU A 266 18.77 -25.66 16.09
C GLU A 266 18.92 -25.77 14.57
N VAL A 267 17.84 -26.11 13.85
CA VAL A 267 17.82 -26.18 12.39
C VAL A 267 18.24 -24.87 11.74
N LEU A 268 17.89 -23.71 12.32
CA LEU A 268 18.21 -22.38 11.79
C LEU A 268 19.68 -22.00 11.96
N VAL A 269 20.41 -22.67 12.87
CA VAL A 269 21.85 -22.47 13.10
C VAL A 269 22.71 -23.62 12.58
N SER A 270 22.09 -24.64 11.97
CA SER A 270 22.76 -25.84 11.45
C SER A 270 23.61 -25.60 10.20
N GLY A 271 23.36 -24.51 9.46
CA GLY A 271 23.96 -24.24 8.15
C GLY A 271 23.38 -25.08 7.00
N ASN A 272 22.40 -25.96 7.26
CA ASN A 272 21.76 -26.76 6.22
C ASN A 272 20.60 -26.00 5.57
N HIS A 273 20.85 -25.39 4.40
CA HIS A 273 19.85 -24.60 3.68
C HIS A 273 18.59 -25.38 3.29
N GLN A 274 18.70 -26.67 2.95
CA GLN A 274 17.56 -27.50 2.58
C GLN A 274 16.65 -27.76 3.78
N GLU A 275 17.23 -28.11 4.92
CA GLU A 275 16.47 -28.32 6.16
C GLU A 275 15.86 -27.02 6.68
N VAL A 276 16.55 -25.88 6.52
CA VAL A 276 16.00 -24.56 6.85
C VAL A 276 14.79 -24.24 5.96
N ALA A 277 14.88 -24.46 4.65
CA ALA A 277 13.77 -24.22 3.73
C ALA A 277 12.56 -25.13 4.06
N LYS A 278 12.82 -26.43 4.29
CA LYS A 278 11.81 -27.40 4.71
C LYS A 278 11.14 -26.99 6.02
N TRP A 279 11.93 -26.60 7.01
CA TRP A 279 11.43 -26.12 8.29
C TRP A 279 10.57 -24.86 8.14
N ARG A 280 11.01 -23.87 7.35
CA ARG A 280 10.24 -22.64 7.08
C ARG A 280 8.92 -22.96 6.41
N ARG A 281 8.92 -23.77 5.35
CA ARG A 281 7.69 -24.19 4.66
C ARG A 281 6.72 -24.87 5.61
N ARG A 282 7.21 -25.78 6.46
CA ARG A 282 6.39 -26.41 7.50
C ARG A 282 5.82 -25.38 8.48
N GLN A 283 6.63 -24.41 8.94
CA GLN A 283 6.13 -23.35 9.84
C GLN A 283 5.08 -22.46 9.18
N ASN A 284 5.23 -22.10 7.90
CA ASN A 284 4.22 -21.32 7.15
C ASN A 284 2.86 -22.02 7.22
N LEU A 285 2.83 -23.31 6.91
CA LEU A 285 1.61 -24.12 6.91
C LEU A 285 1.00 -24.23 8.32
N LEU A 286 1.80 -24.59 9.32
CA LEU A 286 1.32 -24.74 10.70
C LEU A 286 0.80 -23.42 11.27
N LEU A 287 1.47 -22.30 10.99
CA LEU A 287 1.02 -20.98 11.43
C LEU A 287 -0.28 -20.56 10.73
N THR A 288 -0.37 -20.82 9.42
CA THR A 288 -1.56 -20.53 8.62
C THR A 288 -2.74 -21.37 9.11
N ALA A 289 -2.57 -22.67 9.31
CA ALA A 289 -3.61 -23.54 9.87
C ALA A 289 -4.16 -23.04 11.22
N ARG A 290 -3.27 -22.52 12.06
CA ARG A 290 -3.64 -22.03 13.39
C ARG A 290 -4.33 -20.67 13.38
N ARG A 291 -3.90 -19.74 12.51
CA ARG A 291 -4.32 -18.33 12.57
C ARG A 291 -5.25 -17.89 11.45
N ARG A 292 -5.13 -18.50 10.28
CA ARG A 292 -5.88 -18.18 9.05
C ARG A 292 -6.20 -19.48 8.28
N PRO A 293 -6.95 -20.41 8.90
CA PRO A 293 -7.31 -21.68 8.26
C PRO A 293 -8.10 -21.48 6.95
N ASP A 294 -8.75 -20.33 6.80
CA ASP A 294 -9.44 -19.92 5.57
C ASP A 294 -8.49 -19.85 4.35
N LEU A 295 -7.22 -19.50 4.55
CA LEU A 295 -6.24 -19.44 3.46
C LEU A 295 -5.81 -20.83 2.97
N LEU A 296 -5.90 -21.86 3.82
CA LEU A 296 -5.55 -23.23 3.41
C LEU A 296 -6.60 -23.85 2.49
N ALA A 297 -7.86 -23.41 2.59
CA ALA A 297 -8.96 -24.00 1.84
C ALA A 297 -8.80 -23.87 0.31
N SER A 298 -8.01 -22.88 -0.14
CA SER A 298 -7.72 -22.62 -1.54
C SER A 298 -6.41 -23.21 -2.05
N LEU A 299 -5.63 -23.91 -1.20
CA LEU A 299 -4.30 -24.40 -1.55
C LEU A 299 -4.27 -25.90 -1.88
N GLU A 300 -3.61 -26.23 -2.98
CA GLU A 300 -3.28 -27.61 -3.34
C GLU A 300 -2.02 -28.05 -2.58
N LEU A 301 -2.22 -28.86 -1.53
CA LEU A 301 -1.14 -29.35 -0.69
C LEU A 301 -0.58 -30.69 -1.20
N THR A 302 0.75 -30.81 -1.18
CA THR A 302 1.45 -32.06 -1.45
C THR A 302 1.16 -33.12 -0.38
N ALA A 303 1.48 -34.39 -0.67
CA ALA A 303 1.32 -35.47 0.32
C ALA A 303 2.14 -35.22 1.59
N GLU A 304 3.37 -34.70 1.46
CA GLU A 304 4.24 -34.39 2.59
C GLU A 304 3.70 -33.24 3.46
N GLU A 305 3.15 -32.19 2.83
CA GLU A 305 2.56 -31.06 3.56
C GLU A 305 1.28 -31.46 4.31
N LYS A 306 0.48 -32.37 3.73
CA LYS A 306 -0.68 -32.97 4.40
C LYS A 306 -0.26 -33.76 5.64
N GLU A 307 0.83 -34.53 5.53
CA GLU A 307 1.40 -35.26 6.67
C GLU A 307 1.87 -34.32 7.79
N TRP A 308 2.49 -33.18 7.45
CA TRP A 308 2.89 -32.19 8.45
C TRP A 308 1.72 -31.57 9.21
N LEU A 309 0.56 -31.42 8.54
CA LEU A 309 -0.64 -30.81 9.10
C LEU A 309 -1.53 -31.80 9.86
N ALA A 310 -1.45 -33.10 9.57
CA ALA A 310 -2.32 -34.12 10.18
C ALA A 310 -2.40 -34.03 11.72
N PRO A 311 -1.29 -33.89 12.48
CA PRO A 311 -1.37 -33.77 13.94
C PRO A 311 -2.09 -32.50 14.42
N HIS A 312 -2.09 -31.43 13.62
CA HIS A 312 -2.72 -30.15 14.00
C HIS A 312 -4.21 -30.09 13.68
N LEU A 313 -4.68 -30.91 12.73
CA LEU A 313 -6.10 -31.03 12.40
C LEU A 313 -6.85 -31.93 13.38
N GLU A 314 -6.16 -32.86 14.06
CA GLU A 314 -6.74 -33.73 15.08
C GLU A 314 -6.91 -33.03 16.45
N GLU A 315 -6.17 -31.95 16.71
CA GLU A 315 -6.21 -31.18 17.97
C GLU A 315 -7.26 -30.04 17.97
N GLN A 316 -7.87 -29.71 16.82
CA GLN A 316 -8.92 -28.70 16.69
C GLN A 316 -10.33 -29.30 16.75
#